data_AF-A0ABD3MKL5-F1
#
_entry.id   AF-A0ABD3MKL5-F1
#
_cell.length_a   1.000
_cell.length_b   1.000
_cell.length_c   1.000
_cell.angle_alpha   90.00
_cell.angle_beta   90.00
_cell.angle_gamma   90.00
#
_symmetry.space_group_name_H-M   'P 1'
#
loop_
_entity.id
_entity.type
_entity.pdbx_description
1 polymer ?
#
loop_
_entity_poly.entity_id
_entity_poly.type
_entity_poly.pdbx_seq_one_letter_code
_entity_poly.pdbx_strand_id
1 'polypeptide(L)'
;MRTSGSASKAKKVDSCGGCGDGIGTVVSAKGNNNNLPHRRRRRLLVKIVLAISIFYQVVWITNQISKFTIAVTDDIDADVPSELKQQRVASSRSDALNKAIGGGNAMKQSFRSLPSHPFPNAELQALVTPSSTMTSNHTAQTCPNGLIYVPDQIAATFPDNRRLIPKILHFTTKSRCMTPAFASNIQLWKNRLGSEYSIYIHDDDAMNKFIYQRIWAEFPELKEVMACVTAGAAKADIWRYLMIWEYGGIYSDIDCSPSDTFSASFIRDDDDAFFPLEALGIPAQYFFAASPRHPVMYLSAKHALQRISFRDNISANNAAKTTGPGAFKAGFILFQELAGVSSTGYVTEGIYPGAYGRSVRVVGSKELPREYILREGIKGDKKQDYVKMGMTHFQNTQGRYNELSNNRNVLGCLEVRYKMHVDGTADWVNII
;
A
#
# COMPACT_ATOMS: atom_id res chain seq x y z
N MET A 1 59.69 -0.45 56.42
CA MET A 1 59.15 -1.50 57.30
C MET A 1 57.98 -2.13 56.55
N ARG A 2 58.11 -3.33 55.92
CA ARG A 2 57.88 -4.68 56.50
C ARG A 2 56.54 -4.73 57.27
N THR A 3 55.54 -5.57 57.00
CA THR A 3 55.45 -7.00 56.59
C THR A 3 53.94 -7.30 56.38
N SER A 4 53.43 -7.93 55.31
CA SER A 4 53.46 -9.34 54.85
C SER A 4 52.44 -10.30 55.48
N GLY A 5 51.79 -11.10 54.62
CA GLY A 5 51.16 -12.41 54.88
C GLY A 5 50.25 -12.81 53.69
N SER A 6 50.70 -13.53 52.64
CA SER A 6 51.05 -14.97 52.53
C SER A 6 49.81 -15.90 52.49
N ALA A 7 49.68 -16.99 51.73
CA ALA A 7 50.22 -17.55 50.46
C ALA A 7 49.66 -19.01 50.33
N SER A 8 49.79 -19.59 49.12
CA SER A 8 49.78 -21.03 48.70
C SER A 8 48.62 -21.37 47.74
N LYS A 9 48.76 -21.78 46.46
CA LYS A 9 49.78 -22.43 45.59
C LYS A 9 49.89 -23.95 45.73
N ALA A 10 49.58 -24.67 44.62
CA ALA A 10 50.17 -25.92 44.09
C ALA A 10 49.08 -26.83 43.45
N LYS A 11 49.30 -27.69 42.44
CA LYS A 11 50.28 -27.84 41.34
C LYS A 11 49.77 -29.00 40.45
N LYS A 12 50.13 -28.91 39.17
CA LYS A 12 50.03 -29.82 38.00
C LYS A 12 50.50 -31.27 38.22
N VAL A 13 49.92 -32.28 37.54
CA VAL A 13 50.60 -33.50 37.03
C VAL A 13 49.85 -34.10 35.82
N ASP A 14 50.58 -34.32 34.71
CA ASP A 14 50.26 -35.19 33.56
C ASP A 14 50.77 -36.63 33.82
N SER A 15 50.12 -37.68 33.28
CA SER A 15 50.81 -38.92 32.88
C SER A 15 49.93 -39.87 32.07
N CYS A 16 50.51 -40.36 30.96
CA CYS A 16 50.08 -41.47 30.12
C CYS A 16 50.24 -42.84 30.82
N GLY A 17 49.63 -43.88 30.25
CA GLY A 17 50.13 -45.26 30.36
C GLY A 17 49.06 -46.35 30.35
N GLY A 18 49.19 -47.32 29.44
CA GLY A 18 48.69 -48.68 29.67
C GLY A 18 47.94 -49.35 28.52
N CYS A 19 48.68 -50.01 27.63
CA CYS A 19 48.20 -51.06 26.74
C CYS A 19 47.78 -52.32 27.52
N GLY A 20 46.89 -53.13 26.94
CA GLY A 20 46.58 -54.49 27.39
C GLY A 20 45.95 -55.31 26.26
N ASP A 21 46.74 -56.21 25.69
CA ASP A 21 46.37 -57.22 24.69
C ASP A 21 45.46 -58.31 25.26
N GLY A 22 44.67 -58.95 24.39
CA GLY A 22 43.89 -60.15 24.72
C GLY A 22 43.27 -60.82 23.48
N ILE A 23 44.00 -61.81 22.95
CA ILE A 23 43.61 -62.74 21.88
C ILE A 23 42.53 -63.72 22.38
N GLY A 24 41.54 -64.09 21.54
CA GLY A 24 40.75 -65.30 21.80
C GLY A 24 39.42 -65.51 21.04
N THR A 25 39.51 -66.26 19.94
CA THR A 25 38.55 -67.27 19.45
C THR A 25 37.18 -66.92 18.81
N VAL A 26 36.95 -67.66 17.71
CA VAL A 26 35.86 -67.70 16.74
C VAL A 26 34.65 -68.46 17.27
N VAL A 27 33.42 -67.94 17.07
CA VAL A 27 32.21 -68.75 16.78
C VAL A 27 31.29 -68.01 15.81
N SER A 28 30.87 -68.74 14.79
CA SER A 28 29.99 -68.41 13.68
C SER A 28 28.56 -68.00 14.08
N ALA A 29 28.02 -66.95 13.43
CA ALA A 29 26.58 -66.87 13.15
C ALA A 29 26.33 -66.02 11.88
N LYS A 30 25.76 -66.67 10.86
CA LYS A 30 25.19 -66.03 9.66
C LYS A 30 24.11 -65.03 10.08
N GLY A 31 24.26 -63.76 9.67
CA GLY A 31 23.27 -62.70 9.87
C GLY A 31 23.29 -61.72 8.70
N ASN A 32 22.27 -61.84 7.86
CA ASN A 32 21.98 -61.00 6.69
C ASN A 32 21.93 -59.51 7.09
N ASN A 33 22.79 -58.64 6.52
CA ASN A 33 22.88 -57.24 6.96
C ASN A 33 22.72 -56.23 5.79
N ASN A 34 21.49 -56.08 5.32
CA ASN A 34 21.03 -54.88 4.63
C ASN A 34 20.75 -53.79 5.68
N ASN A 35 21.74 -53.02 6.11
CA ASN A 35 21.51 -51.82 6.90
C ASN A 35 22.66 -50.80 6.77
N LEU A 36 22.52 -49.87 5.81
CA LEU A 36 23.24 -48.60 5.83
C LEU A 36 22.63 -47.68 6.90
N PRO A 37 23.43 -47.05 7.78
CA PRO A 37 22.93 -46.39 8.98
C PRO A 37 22.05 -45.17 8.64
N HIS A 38 20.89 -45.11 9.31
CA HIS A 38 19.78 -44.16 9.18
C HIS A 38 20.19 -42.67 9.12
N ARG A 39 21.38 -42.32 9.65
CA ARG A 39 21.98 -40.97 9.61
C ARG A 39 22.47 -40.53 8.22
N ARG A 40 22.97 -41.46 7.40
CA ARG A 40 23.42 -41.14 6.02
C ARG A 40 22.25 -40.86 5.08
N ARG A 41 21.12 -41.58 5.23
CA ARG A 41 19.89 -41.36 4.45
C ARG A 41 19.26 -39.98 4.73
N ARG A 42 19.19 -39.55 6.00
CA ARG A 42 18.68 -38.20 6.34
C ARG A 42 19.55 -37.08 5.78
N ARG A 43 20.89 -37.20 5.84
CA ARG A 43 21.80 -36.19 5.25
C ARG A 43 21.71 -36.14 3.72
N LEU A 44 21.49 -37.29 3.08
CA LEU A 44 21.29 -37.35 1.63
C LEU A 44 19.94 -36.72 1.23
N LEU A 45 18.87 -36.99 1.97
CA LEU A 45 17.55 -36.41 1.72
C LEU A 45 17.56 -34.88 1.86
N VAL A 46 18.21 -34.36 2.91
CA VAL A 46 18.35 -32.91 3.12
C VAL A 46 19.14 -32.26 1.98
N LYS A 47 20.23 -32.89 1.51
CA LYS A 47 21.00 -32.39 0.37
C LYS A 47 20.19 -32.38 -0.93
N ILE A 48 19.37 -33.40 -1.15
CA ILE A 48 18.48 -33.48 -2.33
C ILE A 48 17.42 -32.38 -2.28
N VAL A 49 16.77 -32.17 -1.12
CA VAL A 49 15.77 -31.10 -0.96
C VAL A 49 16.41 -29.72 -1.16
N LEU A 50 17.60 -29.49 -0.60
CA LEU A 50 18.31 -28.22 -0.79
C LEU A 50 18.67 -27.98 -2.27
N ALA A 51 19.13 -29.03 -2.97
CA ALA A 51 19.46 -28.95 -4.39
C ALA A 51 18.22 -28.67 -5.26
N ILE A 52 17.07 -29.28 -4.93
CA ILE A 52 15.79 -29.01 -5.62
C ILE A 52 15.35 -27.57 -5.36
N SER A 53 15.44 -27.07 -4.12
CA SER A 53 15.10 -25.67 -3.81
C SER A 53 16.02 -24.67 -4.52
N ILE A 54 17.33 -24.93 -4.57
CA ILE A 54 18.29 -24.08 -5.30
C ILE A 54 17.97 -24.10 -6.79
N PHE A 55 17.72 -25.27 -7.37
CA PHE A 55 17.35 -25.39 -8.79
C PHE A 55 16.05 -24.62 -9.09
N TYR A 56 15.05 -24.71 -8.21
CA TYR A 56 13.80 -23.98 -8.36
C TYR A 56 14.01 -22.46 -8.30
N GLN A 57 14.87 -21.99 -7.39
CA GLN A 57 15.23 -20.56 -7.29
C GLN A 57 16.00 -20.09 -8.52
N VAL A 58 16.94 -20.89 -9.05
CA VAL A 58 17.68 -20.55 -10.27
C VAL A 58 16.75 -20.50 -11.48
N VAL A 59 15.85 -21.49 -11.64
CA VAL A 59 14.86 -21.47 -12.72
C VAL A 59 13.91 -20.28 -12.58
N TRP A 60 13.47 -19.96 -11.37
CA TRP A 60 12.62 -18.79 -11.12
C TRP A 60 13.36 -17.49 -11.46
N ILE A 61 14.60 -17.31 -11.01
CA ILE A 61 15.44 -16.14 -11.32
C ILE A 61 15.69 -16.03 -12.83
N THR A 62 16.05 -17.12 -13.52
CA THR A 62 16.27 -17.10 -14.97
C THR A 62 15.00 -16.73 -15.74
N ASN A 63 13.82 -17.14 -15.27
CA ASN A 63 12.54 -16.75 -15.85
C ASN A 63 12.17 -15.28 -15.54
N GLN A 64 12.61 -14.72 -14.41
CA GLN A 64 12.46 -13.29 -14.14
C GLN A 64 13.42 -12.47 -15.01
N ILE A 65 14.68 -12.91 -15.16
CA ILE A 65 15.67 -12.26 -16.02
C ILE A 65 15.21 -12.30 -17.48
N SER A 66 14.69 -13.43 -17.99
CA SER A 66 14.19 -13.47 -19.37
C SER A 66 13.00 -12.52 -19.61
N LYS A 67 12.14 -12.31 -18.61
CA LYS A 67 11.07 -11.30 -18.66
C LYS A 67 11.62 -9.87 -18.61
N PHE A 68 12.72 -9.66 -17.91
CA PHE A 68 13.40 -8.37 -17.82
C PHE A 68 14.19 -8.04 -19.09
N THR A 69 14.86 -9.02 -19.72
CA THR A 69 15.59 -8.83 -20.98
C THR A 69 14.65 -8.46 -22.13
N ILE A 70 13.43 -9.02 -22.16
CA ILE A 70 12.40 -8.64 -23.14
C ILE A 70 11.91 -7.19 -22.88
N ALA A 71 11.83 -6.77 -21.62
CA ALA A 71 11.41 -5.40 -21.28
C ALA A 71 12.49 -4.34 -21.58
N VAL A 72 13.78 -4.72 -21.55
CA VAL A 72 14.91 -3.79 -21.80
C VAL A 72 15.19 -3.60 -23.29
N THR A 73 14.87 -4.57 -24.15
CA THR A 73 15.06 -4.42 -25.60
C THR A 73 14.04 -3.49 -26.28
N ASP A 74 12.92 -3.17 -25.63
CA ASP A 74 11.94 -2.21 -26.17
C ASP A 74 12.33 -0.74 -25.91
N ASP A 75 13.29 -0.46 -25.01
CA ASP A 75 13.77 0.89 -24.67
C ASP A 75 15.03 1.32 -25.47
N ILE A 76 15.59 0.45 -26.31
CA ILE A 76 16.73 0.76 -27.19
C ILE A 76 16.33 0.46 -28.64
N ASP A 77 15.43 1.25 -29.22
CA ASP A 77 15.29 1.39 -30.68
C ASP A 77 14.43 2.62 -31.01
N ALA A 78 14.96 3.79 -30.66
CA ALA A 78 14.45 5.08 -31.08
C ALA A 78 15.30 5.63 -32.24
N ASP A 79 15.44 4.91 -33.38
CA ASP A 79 15.81 5.53 -34.67
C ASP A 79 15.73 4.60 -35.91
N VAL A 80 14.58 3.96 -36.19
CA VAL A 80 14.41 3.20 -37.46
C VAL A 80 13.07 3.54 -38.16
N PRO A 81 13.07 3.94 -39.45
CA PRO A 81 11.87 4.30 -40.20
C PRO A 81 10.84 3.17 -40.37
N SER A 82 9.58 3.59 -40.54
CA SER A 82 8.34 2.85 -40.28
C SER A 82 7.92 1.75 -41.28
N GLU A 83 8.76 1.30 -42.21
CA GLU A 83 8.32 0.40 -43.30
C GLU A 83 8.79 -1.07 -43.19
N LEU A 84 9.46 -1.49 -42.11
CA LEU A 84 9.90 -2.89 -41.94
C LEU A 84 9.38 -3.62 -40.69
N LYS A 85 8.48 -3.04 -39.88
CA LYS A 85 7.95 -3.68 -38.65
C LYS A 85 6.82 -4.68 -38.88
N GLN A 86 6.36 -4.88 -40.11
CA GLN A 86 5.12 -5.58 -40.40
C GLN A 86 5.32 -6.99 -40.95
N GLN A 87 6.07 -7.87 -40.26
CA GLN A 87 5.98 -9.32 -40.56
C GLN A 87 6.49 -10.34 -39.52
N ARG A 88 6.74 -10.00 -38.24
CA ARG A 88 7.34 -10.99 -37.32
C ARG A 88 6.89 -11.08 -35.86
N VAL A 89 5.68 -10.62 -35.51
CA VAL A 89 5.20 -10.71 -34.10
C VAL A 89 3.82 -11.39 -33.94
N ALA A 90 3.16 -11.79 -35.04
CA ALA A 90 1.77 -12.27 -34.97
C ALA A 90 1.60 -13.79 -34.69
N SER A 91 2.64 -14.64 -34.73
CA SER A 91 2.44 -16.10 -34.67
C SER A 91 2.97 -16.81 -33.43
N SER A 92 3.66 -16.15 -32.49
CA SER A 92 4.18 -16.83 -31.28
C SER A 92 3.44 -16.48 -29.98
N ARG A 93 2.63 -15.41 -29.98
CA ARG A 93 1.87 -14.93 -28.80
C ARG A 93 0.53 -15.64 -28.61
N SER A 94 -0.09 -16.12 -29.69
CA SER A 94 -1.37 -16.86 -29.65
C SER A 94 -1.23 -18.24 -29.02
N ASP A 95 -0.11 -18.93 -29.27
CA ASP A 95 0.04 -20.33 -28.86
C ASP A 95 0.41 -20.46 -27.37
N ALA A 96 1.13 -19.48 -26.81
CA ALA A 96 1.42 -19.45 -25.38
C ALA A 96 0.18 -19.11 -24.53
N LEU A 97 -0.73 -18.27 -25.05
CA LEU A 97 -1.96 -17.89 -24.35
C LEU A 97 -3.02 -19.00 -24.44
N ASN A 98 -3.18 -19.63 -25.60
CA ASN A 98 -4.13 -20.74 -25.79
C ASN A 98 -3.73 -22.00 -25.00
N LYS A 99 -2.42 -22.24 -24.80
CA LYS A 99 -1.93 -23.37 -23.99
C LYS A 99 -2.10 -23.14 -22.47
N ALA A 100 -2.30 -21.90 -22.02
CA ALA A 100 -2.63 -21.58 -20.64
C ALA A 100 -4.14 -21.71 -20.33
N ILE A 101 -4.99 -21.65 -21.35
CA ILE A 101 -6.46 -21.68 -21.20
C ILE A 101 -7.02 -23.12 -21.36
N GLY A 102 -6.29 -24.03 -22.02
CA GLY A 102 -6.72 -25.42 -22.26
C GLY A 102 -6.57 -26.44 -21.11
N GLY A 103 -6.20 -26.00 -19.90
CA GLY A 103 -5.94 -26.86 -18.74
C GLY A 103 -7.02 -26.75 -17.65
N GLY A 104 -8.28 -26.96 -18.00
CA GLY A 104 -9.36 -27.08 -17.02
C GLY A 104 -9.13 -28.29 -16.10
N ASN A 105 -9.26 -28.08 -14.79
CA ASN A 105 -9.14 -29.05 -13.68
C ASN A 105 -7.72 -29.38 -13.18
N ALA A 106 -7.00 -28.42 -12.59
CA ALA A 106 -6.18 -28.63 -11.38
C ALA A 106 -5.47 -27.35 -10.89
N MET A 107 -6.22 -26.31 -10.50
CA MET A 107 -5.69 -25.31 -9.56
C MET A 107 -6.81 -24.58 -8.81
N LYS A 108 -7.52 -25.30 -7.93
CA LYS A 108 -8.10 -24.65 -6.74
C LYS A 108 -6.95 -24.34 -5.79
N GLN A 109 -6.08 -23.40 -6.17
CA GLN A 109 -5.24 -22.74 -5.17
C GLN A 109 -6.22 -22.01 -4.26
N SER A 110 -6.21 -22.38 -2.98
CA SER A 110 -6.84 -21.62 -1.91
C SER A 110 -6.29 -20.20 -1.98
N PHE A 111 -7.00 -19.30 -2.67
CA PHE A 111 -6.87 -17.88 -2.38
C PHE A 111 -7.14 -17.75 -0.89
N ARG A 112 -6.19 -17.21 -0.12
CA ARG A 112 -6.52 -16.73 1.22
C ARG A 112 -7.73 -15.82 1.03
N SER A 113 -8.81 -16.11 1.74
CA SER A 113 -9.95 -15.20 1.79
C SER A 113 -9.42 -13.84 2.21
N LEU A 114 -9.61 -12.83 1.35
CA LEU A 114 -9.24 -11.46 1.67
C LEU A 114 -9.96 -11.05 2.97
N PRO A 115 -9.36 -10.20 3.82
CA PRO A 115 -10.00 -9.76 5.05
C PRO A 115 -11.38 -9.18 4.75
N SER A 116 -12.40 -9.75 5.37
CA SER A 116 -13.73 -9.15 5.45
C SER A 116 -13.74 -8.20 6.64
N HIS A 117 -14.36 -7.03 6.46
CA HIS A 117 -14.59 -6.04 7.52
C HIS A 117 -16.07 -6.09 7.89
N PRO A 118 -16.53 -7.08 8.69
CA PRO A 118 -17.94 -7.20 9.05
C PRO A 118 -18.43 -6.03 9.92
N PHE A 119 -17.52 -5.35 10.61
CA PHE A 119 -17.81 -4.21 11.49
C PHE A 119 -16.91 -3.02 11.14
N PRO A 120 -17.01 -2.46 9.92
CA PRO A 120 -16.07 -1.45 9.45
C PRO A 120 -16.10 -0.18 10.32
N ASN A 121 -17.26 0.17 10.88
CA ASN A 121 -17.37 1.30 11.80
C ASN A 121 -16.59 1.11 13.10
N ALA A 122 -16.59 -0.08 13.70
CA ALA A 122 -15.85 -0.34 14.93
C ALA A 122 -14.33 -0.26 14.69
N GLU A 123 -13.87 -0.83 13.57
CA GLU A 123 -12.46 -0.78 13.18
C GLU A 123 -12.00 0.65 12.85
N LEU A 124 -12.80 1.39 12.06
CA LEU A 124 -12.49 2.79 11.71
C LEU A 124 -12.53 3.70 12.94
N GLN A 125 -13.46 3.51 13.86
CA GLN A 125 -13.46 4.21 15.15
C GLN A 125 -12.19 3.94 15.96
N ALA A 126 -11.74 2.69 16.02
CA ALA A 126 -10.49 2.35 16.71
C ALA A 126 -9.27 3.02 16.07
N LEU A 127 -9.26 3.14 14.74
CA LEU A 127 -8.19 3.85 14.02
C LEU A 127 -8.15 5.35 14.35
N VAL A 128 -9.32 6.01 14.38
CA VAL A 128 -9.39 7.46 14.58
C VAL A 128 -9.46 7.90 16.05
N THR A 129 -9.60 6.97 16.98
CA THR A 129 -9.57 7.26 18.41
C THR A 129 -8.12 7.56 18.84
N PRO A 130 -7.84 8.72 19.48
CA PRO A 130 -6.50 9.08 19.91
C PRO A 130 -5.88 8.03 20.86
N SER A 131 -4.59 7.75 20.70
CA SER A 131 -3.88 6.80 21.58
C SER A 131 -3.85 7.26 23.05
N SER A 132 -3.96 8.56 23.31
CA SER A 132 -3.91 9.17 24.65
C SER A 132 -5.24 9.14 25.43
N THR A 133 -6.35 8.74 24.81
CA THR A 133 -7.69 8.75 25.44
C THR A 133 -8.09 7.45 26.14
N MET A 134 -7.19 6.47 26.26
CA MET A 134 -7.43 5.21 26.99
C MET A 134 -7.53 5.38 28.53
N THR A 135 -7.34 6.59 29.09
CA THR A 135 -7.30 6.79 30.55
C THR A 135 -8.11 7.97 31.12
N SER A 136 -8.93 8.71 30.37
CA SER A 136 -9.81 9.70 31.03
C SER A 136 -11.06 10.07 30.22
N ASN A 137 -12.18 10.19 30.94
CA ASN A 137 -13.48 10.71 30.52
C ASN A 137 -13.42 11.78 29.43
N HIS A 138 -14.28 11.61 28.42
CA HIS A 138 -14.54 12.50 27.29
C HIS A 138 -14.47 14.00 27.63
N THR A 139 -13.29 14.60 27.53
CA THR A 139 -13.14 16.05 27.40
C THR A 139 -13.04 16.39 25.92
N ALA A 140 -13.88 17.32 25.47
CA ALA A 140 -13.75 17.96 24.17
C ALA A 140 -12.28 18.34 23.95
N GLN A 141 -11.63 17.77 22.93
CA GLN A 141 -10.25 18.09 22.61
C GLN A 141 -10.16 19.59 22.33
N THR A 142 -9.42 20.31 23.17
CA THR A 142 -9.27 21.76 23.06
C THR A 142 -8.37 22.08 21.87
N CYS A 143 -8.93 22.75 20.88
CA CYS A 143 -8.15 23.23 19.74
C CYS A 143 -7.46 24.57 20.06
N PRO A 144 -6.32 24.86 19.42
CA PRO A 144 -5.71 26.18 19.48
C PRO A 144 -6.69 27.30 19.07
N ASN A 145 -6.46 28.51 19.58
CA ASN A 145 -7.32 29.66 19.33
C ASN A 145 -7.60 29.86 17.83
N GLY A 146 -8.88 30.01 17.47
CA GLY A 146 -9.33 30.21 16.09
C GLY A 146 -9.51 28.92 15.28
N LEU A 147 -9.26 27.75 15.86
CA LEU A 147 -9.55 26.45 15.26
C LEU A 147 -10.74 25.77 15.98
N ILE A 148 -11.48 24.97 15.22
CA ILE A 148 -12.66 24.23 15.65
C ILE A 148 -12.35 22.74 15.59
N TYR A 149 -12.63 22.02 16.68
CA TYR A 149 -12.56 20.57 16.68
C TYR A 149 -13.70 19.99 15.85
N VAL A 150 -13.39 19.16 14.86
CA VAL A 150 -14.39 18.52 14.00
C VAL A 150 -14.48 17.04 14.33
N PRO A 151 -15.59 16.57 14.93
CA PRO A 151 -15.79 15.15 15.22
C PRO A 151 -16.24 14.36 13.99
N ASP A 152 -16.05 13.04 14.04
CA ASP A 152 -16.65 12.12 13.08
C ASP A 152 -18.19 12.16 13.13
N GLN A 153 -18.82 11.64 12.09
CA GLN A 153 -20.23 11.27 12.11
C GLN A 153 -20.32 9.76 11.93
N ILE A 154 -20.97 9.06 12.85
CA ILE A 154 -21.15 7.61 12.75
C ILE A 154 -22.62 7.34 12.47
N ALA A 155 -22.91 6.67 11.36
CA ALA A 155 -24.26 6.25 11.05
C ALA A 155 -24.72 5.17 12.04
N ALA A 156 -25.95 5.29 12.53
CA ALA A 156 -26.55 4.32 13.44
C ALA A 156 -26.97 3.02 12.73
N THR A 157 -27.14 3.07 11.40
CA THR A 157 -27.61 1.96 10.58
C THR A 157 -26.45 1.10 10.07
N PHE A 158 -26.65 -0.22 10.18
CA PHE A 158 -25.73 -1.24 9.68
C PHE A 158 -25.60 -1.19 8.15
N PRO A 159 -24.47 -1.66 7.58
CA PRO A 159 -24.25 -1.63 6.13
C PRO A 159 -25.41 -2.31 5.38
N ASP A 160 -25.96 -1.60 4.38
CA ASP A 160 -26.93 -2.19 3.44
C ASP A 160 -26.17 -3.16 2.52
N ASN A 161 -26.32 -4.46 2.78
CA ASN A 161 -25.65 -5.51 2.02
C ASN A 161 -26.04 -5.57 0.53
N ARG A 162 -27.02 -4.77 0.09
CA ARG A 162 -27.42 -4.67 -1.32
C ARG A 162 -26.53 -3.74 -2.13
N ARG A 163 -25.79 -2.84 -1.48
CA ARG A 163 -24.95 -1.85 -2.16
C ARG A 163 -23.48 -2.26 -2.13
N LEU A 164 -22.82 -2.18 -3.28
CA LEU A 164 -21.41 -2.59 -3.41
C LEU A 164 -20.44 -1.58 -2.76
N ILE A 165 -20.67 -0.28 -2.92
CA ILE A 165 -19.86 0.79 -2.29
C ILE A 165 -20.44 1.15 -0.91
N PRO A 166 -19.74 0.87 0.20
CA PRO A 166 -20.20 1.22 1.54
C PRO A 166 -20.56 2.71 1.70
N LYS A 167 -21.57 3.02 2.52
CA LYS A 167 -21.95 4.41 2.89
C LYS A 167 -20.98 5.01 3.91
N ILE A 168 -19.70 5.07 3.55
CA ILE A 168 -18.62 5.58 4.38
C ILE A 168 -17.86 6.64 3.58
N LEU A 169 -17.64 7.82 4.15
CA LEU A 169 -16.83 8.89 3.58
C LEU A 169 -15.57 9.10 4.42
N HIS A 170 -14.43 9.12 3.74
CA HIS A 170 -13.11 9.30 4.34
C HIS A 170 -12.52 10.66 3.92
N PHE A 171 -12.12 11.45 4.90
CA PHE A 171 -11.26 12.62 4.73
C PHE A 171 -9.89 12.38 5.32
N THR A 172 -8.87 13.01 4.74
CA THR A 172 -7.52 13.09 5.33
C THR A 172 -7.18 14.53 5.67
N THR A 173 -6.60 14.74 6.85
CA THR A 173 -6.16 16.05 7.35
C THR A 173 -4.90 15.88 8.20
N LYS A 174 -4.23 16.98 8.55
CA LYS A 174 -3.14 16.93 9.52
C LYS A 174 -3.65 16.71 10.95
N SER A 175 -4.76 17.37 11.30
CA SER A 175 -5.39 17.28 12.62
C SER A 175 -6.89 17.53 12.52
N ARG A 176 -7.62 17.18 13.58
CA ARG A 176 -9.06 17.46 13.72
C ARG A 176 -9.40 18.90 14.10
N CYS A 177 -8.39 19.74 14.34
CA CYS A 177 -8.54 21.17 14.58
C CYS A 177 -8.46 21.92 13.26
N MET A 178 -9.59 22.44 12.79
CA MET A 178 -9.74 23.04 11.47
C MET A 178 -10.13 24.51 11.56
N THR A 179 -9.82 25.31 10.55
CA THR A 179 -10.37 26.68 10.49
C THR A 179 -11.89 26.63 10.28
N PRO A 180 -12.64 27.71 10.59
CA PRO A 180 -14.08 27.75 10.38
C PRO A 180 -14.51 27.43 8.95
N ALA A 181 -13.72 27.80 7.94
CA ALA A 181 -14.01 27.52 6.53
C ALA A 181 -13.99 26.00 6.24
N PHE A 182 -12.97 25.29 6.72
CA PHE A 182 -12.86 23.84 6.57
C PHE A 182 -13.89 23.08 7.42
N ALA A 183 -14.12 23.51 8.67
CA ALA A 183 -15.17 22.93 9.51
C ALA A 183 -16.56 23.07 8.86
N SER A 184 -16.85 24.24 8.27
CA SER A 184 -18.09 24.46 7.52
C SER A 184 -18.18 23.59 6.27
N ASN A 185 -17.06 23.37 5.57
CA ASN A 185 -17.02 22.46 4.42
C ASN A 185 -17.36 21.01 4.80
N ILE A 186 -16.81 20.49 5.90
CA ILE A 186 -17.17 19.17 6.41
C ILE A 186 -18.66 19.13 6.80
N GLN A 187 -19.21 20.22 7.34
CA GLN A 187 -20.64 20.29 7.65
C GLN A 187 -21.51 20.23 6.39
N LEU A 188 -21.07 20.80 5.27
CA LEU A 188 -21.79 20.66 3.97
C LEU A 188 -21.88 19.19 3.55
N TRP A 189 -20.79 18.43 3.70
CA TRP A 189 -20.79 16.99 3.43
C TRP A 189 -21.73 16.22 4.37
N LYS A 190 -21.69 16.49 5.68
CA LYS A 190 -22.60 15.89 6.67
C LYS A 190 -24.06 16.15 6.32
N ASN A 191 -24.40 17.40 5.99
CA ASN A 191 -25.76 17.77 5.59
C ASN A 191 -26.19 17.11 4.29
N ARG A 192 -25.28 17.00 3.31
CA ARG A 192 -25.60 16.46 1.98
C ARG A 192 -25.78 14.94 1.98
N LEU A 193 -25.00 14.22 2.78
CA LEU A 193 -25.08 12.76 2.87
C LEU A 193 -26.07 12.29 3.94
N GLY A 194 -26.36 13.12 4.95
CA GLY A 194 -27.29 12.79 6.03
C GLY A 194 -26.77 11.71 6.97
N SER A 195 -27.64 11.22 7.85
CA SER A 195 -27.31 10.27 8.94
C SER A 195 -27.07 8.83 8.47
N GLU A 196 -27.33 8.52 7.19
CA GLU A 196 -27.08 7.20 6.61
C GLU A 196 -25.60 6.95 6.31
N TYR A 197 -24.78 8.01 6.27
CA TYR A 197 -23.36 7.91 5.99
C TYR A 197 -22.53 8.08 7.26
N SER A 198 -21.56 7.19 7.42
CA SER A 198 -20.47 7.41 8.37
C SER A 198 -19.40 8.27 7.72
N ILE A 199 -18.95 9.32 8.38
CA ILE A 199 -17.96 10.27 7.90
C ILE A 199 -16.80 10.30 8.89
N TYR A 200 -15.63 9.83 8.43
CA TYR A 200 -14.42 9.72 9.23
C TYR A 200 -13.38 10.74 8.81
N ILE A 201 -12.80 11.41 9.79
CA ILE A 201 -11.72 12.38 9.64
C ILE A 201 -10.42 11.72 10.10
N HIS A 202 -9.58 11.33 9.14
CA HIS A 202 -8.31 10.68 9.40
C HIS A 202 -7.23 11.76 9.52
N ASP A 203 -6.77 12.02 10.74
CA ASP A 203 -5.60 12.85 10.98
C ASP A 203 -4.29 12.07 10.76
N ASP A 204 -3.14 12.73 10.94
CA ASP A 204 -1.84 12.11 10.74
C ASP A 204 -1.65 10.86 11.64
N ASP A 205 -2.18 10.86 12.87
CA ASP A 205 -2.11 9.72 13.79
C ASP A 205 -2.94 8.54 13.27
N ALA A 206 -4.20 8.78 12.87
CA ALA A 206 -5.06 7.76 12.29
C ALA A 206 -4.48 7.17 10.99
N MET A 207 -3.92 8.03 10.12
CA MET A 207 -3.24 7.60 8.90
C MET A 207 -2.03 6.72 9.22
N ASN A 208 -1.21 7.11 10.20
CA ASN A 208 -0.04 6.34 10.60
C ASN A 208 -0.43 4.99 11.22
N LYS A 209 -1.42 4.92 12.11
CA LYS A 209 -1.93 3.65 12.65
C LYS A 209 -2.33 2.69 11.56
N PHE A 210 -3.10 3.18 10.58
CA PHE A 210 -3.56 2.37 9.45
C PHE A 210 -2.39 1.79 8.64
N ILE A 211 -1.35 2.57 8.37
CA ILE A 211 -0.20 2.12 7.58
C ILE A 211 0.72 1.19 8.40
N TYR A 212 1.07 1.58 9.63
CA TYR A 212 2.22 1.00 10.33
C TYR A 212 1.86 -0.08 11.35
N GLN A 213 0.66 -0.06 11.92
CA GLN A 213 0.25 -1.07 12.92
C GLN A 213 -0.31 -2.35 12.28
N ARG A 214 -0.50 -2.35 10.96
CA ARG A 214 -1.06 -3.47 10.21
C ARG A 214 0.02 -4.25 9.46
N ILE A 215 -0.27 -5.51 9.14
CA ILE A 215 0.55 -6.30 8.22
C ILE A 215 -0.06 -6.18 6.82
N TRP A 216 0.75 -5.75 5.86
CA TRP A 216 0.35 -5.55 4.47
C TRP A 216 0.99 -6.62 3.59
N ALA A 217 0.36 -7.78 3.51
CA ALA A 217 0.89 -8.88 2.68
C ALA A 217 0.87 -8.53 1.19
N GLU A 218 -0.11 -7.72 0.79
CA GLU A 218 -0.35 -7.29 -0.58
C GLU A 218 0.55 -6.10 -0.97
N PHE A 219 1.02 -5.34 0.02
CA PHE A 219 1.93 -4.20 -0.15
C PHE A 219 3.14 -4.31 0.80
N PRO A 220 4.02 -5.30 0.59
CA PRO A 220 5.16 -5.53 1.49
C PRO A 220 6.09 -4.33 1.59
N GLU A 221 6.24 -3.55 0.51
CA GLU A 221 7.08 -2.36 0.45
C GLU A 221 6.46 -1.12 1.14
N LEU A 222 5.19 -1.17 1.54
CA LEU A 222 4.41 0.00 1.91
C LEU A 222 5.03 0.80 3.07
N LYS A 223 5.35 0.12 4.18
CA LYS A 223 5.84 0.80 5.39
C LYS A 223 7.15 1.50 5.13
N GLU A 224 8.09 0.80 4.49
CA GLU A 224 9.41 1.32 4.15
C GLU A 224 9.32 2.53 3.21
N VAL A 225 8.47 2.46 2.19
CA VAL A 225 8.27 3.56 1.25
C VAL A 225 7.64 4.75 1.95
N MET A 226 6.57 4.53 2.72
CA MET A 226 5.84 5.60 3.41
C MET A 226 6.67 6.32 4.46
N ALA A 227 7.66 5.64 5.08
CA ALA A 227 8.58 6.28 6.04
C ALA A 227 9.50 7.31 5.35
N CYS A 228 9.75 7.14 4.05
CA CYS A 228 10.58 8.06 3.26
C CYS A 228 9.77 9.16 2.56
N VAL A 229 8.47 8.99 2.35
CA VAL A 229 7.62 10.03 1.73
C VAL A 229 7.49 11.22 2.68
N THR A 230 8.00 12.38 2.30
CA THR A 230 7.92 13.60 3.13
C THR A 230 6.79 14.54 2.73
N ALA A 231 6.40 14.51 1.44
CA ALA A 231 5.32 15.36 0.93
C ALA A 231 3.96 14.85 1.43
N GLY A 232 3.24 15.66 2.21
CA GLY A 232 1.92 15.31 2.76
C GLY A 232 0.91 14.94 1.67
N ALA A 233 0.93 15.63 0.52
CA ALA A 233 0.08 15.29 -0.62
C ALA A 233 0.36 13.88 -1.15
N ALA A 234 1.63 13.50 -1.31
CA ALA A 234 2.01 12.16 -1.78
C ALA A 234 1.63 11.07 -0.76
N LYS A 235 1.72 11.36 0.55
CA LYS A 235 1.21 10.44 1.60
C LYS A 235 -0.31 10.24 1.45
N ALA A 236 -1.07 11.33 1.31
CA ALA A 236 -2.53 11.29 1.17
C ALA A 236 -2.98 10.59 -0.13
N ASP A 237 -2.24 10.75 -1.22
CA ASP A 237 -2.46 10.06 -2.49
C ASP A 237 -2.32 8.53 -2.37
N ILE A 238 -1.25 8.03 -1.73
CA ILE A 238 -1.10 6.58 -1.53
C ILE A 238 -2.16 6.08 -0.55
N TRP A 239 -2.37 6.82 0.55
CA TRP A 239 -3.29 6.43 1.61
C TRP A 239 -4.73 6.29 1.11
N ARG A 240 -5.22 7.22 0.26
CA ARG A 240 -6.61 7.15 -0.24
C ARG A 240 -6.88 5.89 -1.06
N TYR A 241 -5.91 5.45 -1.87
CA TYR A 241 -6.07 4.21 -2.63
C TYR A 241 -6.11 3.00 -1.70
N LEU A 242 -5.26 2.97 -0.66
CA LEU A 242 -5.23 1.87 0.30
C LEU A 242 -6.48 1.82 1.18
N MET A 243 -6.95 2.98 1.66
CA MET A 243 -8.15 3.06 2.48
C MET A 243 -9.38 2.57 1.72
N ILE A 244 -9.57 3.05 0.49
CA ILE A 244 -10.70 2.62 -0.35
C ILE A 244 -10.52 1.19 -0.86
N TRP A 245 -9.30 0.73 -1.11
CA TRP A 245 -9.07 -0.68 -1.42
C TRP A 245 -9.41 -1.60 -0.24
N GLU A 246 -9.14 -1.17 1.00
CA GLU A 246 -9.39 -1.98 2.19
C GLU A 246 -10.87 -1.97 2.60
N TYR A 247 -11.40 -0.77 2.86
CA TYR A 247 -12.71 -0.56 3.47
C TYR A 247 -13.79 -0.17 2.46
N GLY A 248 -13.41 0.13 1.22
CA GLY A 248 -14.34 0.72 0.23
C GLY A 248 -14.81 2.11 0.63
N GLY A 249 -15.94 2.51 0.09
CA GLY A 249 -16.61 3.77 0.42
C GLY A 249 -16.19 4.89 -0.51
N ILE A 250 -16.24 6.11 0.01
CA ILE A 250 -16.01 7.36 -0.70
C ILE A 250 -14.76 8.02 -0.10
N TYR A 251 -13.87 8.51 -0.95
CA TYR A 251 -12.81 9.43 -0.56
C TYR A 251 -13.12 10.83 -1.07
N SER A 252 -12.78 11.85 -0.28
CA SER A 252 -12.76 13.24 -0.72
C SER A 252 -11.54 13.95 -0.15
N ASP A 253 -10.88 14.78 -0.96
CA ASP A 253 -9.96 15.80 -0.46
C ASP A 253 -10.75 16.73 0.48
N ILE A 254 -10.09 17.20 1.53
CA ILE A 254 -10.72 17.99 2.58
C ILE A 254 -11.15 19.40 2.11
N ASP A 255 -10.58 19.88 1.01
CA ASP A 255 -10.95 21.12 0.34
C ASP A 255 -11.93 20.93 -0.83
N CYS A 256 -12.45 19.72 -1.04
CA CYS A 256 -13.57 19.50 -1.96
C CYS A 256 -14.91 19.72 -1.25
N SER A 257 -15.86 20.34 -1.95
CA SER A 257 -17.24 20.52 -1.49
C SER A 257 -18.22 19.81 -2.43
N PRO A 258 -19.36 19.31 -1.93
CA PRO A 258 -20.43 18.89 -2.83
C PRO A 258 -20.97 20.14 -3.56
N SER A 259 -21.16 20.06 -4.87
CA SER A 259 -21.83 21.14 -5.62
C SER A 259 -23.32 21.22 -5.25
N ASP A 260 -24.07 22.16 -5.80
CA ASP A 260 -25.52 22.19 -5.60
C ASP A 260 -26.26 21.03 -6.28
N THR A 261 -25.66 20.43 -7.32
CA THR A 261 -26.29 19.31 -8.04
C THR A 261 -25.99 17.96 -7.41
N PHE A 262 -24.90 17.81 -6.65
CA PHE A 262 -24.51 16.52 -6.07
C PHE A 262 -25.61 15.90 -5.20
N SER A 263 -25.92 14.63 -5.40
CA SER A 263 -26.81 13.86 -4.54
C SER A 263 -26.13 12.56 -4.11
N ALA A 264 -26.39 12.11 -2.88
CA ALA A 264 -25.92 10.82 -2.40
C ALA A 264 -26.39 9.64 -3.29
N SER A 265 -27.52 9.79 -3.97
CA SER A 265 -28.08 8.83 -4.93
C SER A 265 -27.31 8.76 -6.25
N PHE A 266 -26.38 9.69 -6.51
CA PHE A 266 -25.54 9.62 -7.70
C PHE A 266 -24.53 8.48 -7.67
N ILE A 267 -24.21 7.95 -6.50
CA ILE A 267 -23.51 6.67 -6.39
C ILE A 267 -24.62 5.63 -6.20
N ARG A 268 -24.80 4.80 -7.23
CA ARG A 268 -25.85 3.79 -7.33
C ARG A 268 -25.50 2.57 -6.48
N ASP A 269 -26.50 1.76 -6.17
CA ASP A 269 -26.29 0.58 -5.33
C ASP A 269 -25.44 -0.49 -6.04
N ASP A 270 -25.53 -0.57 -7.37
CA ASP A 270 -24.79 -1.49 -8.22
C ASP A 270 -23.44 -0.95 -8.73
N ASP A 271 -23.07 0.28 -8.34
CA ASP A 271 -21.75 0.81 -8.68
C ASP A 271 -20.66 0.04 -7.95
N ASP A 272 -19.75 -0.58 -8.70
CA ASP A 272 -18.56 -1.22 -8.14
C ASP A 272 -17.43 -0.20 -7.90
N ALA A 273 -17.31 0.80 -8.78
CA ALA A 273 -16.51 2.00 -8.58
C ALA A 273 -17.13 3.20 -9.33
N PHE A 274 -16.96 4.39 -8.76
CA PHE A 274 -17.58 5.64 -9.22
C PHE A 274 -16.57 6.79 -9.20
N PHE A 275 -16.47 7.50 -10.33
CA PHE A 275 -15.57 8.64 -10.49
C PHE A 275 -16.24 9.77 -11.29
N PRO A 276 -16.23 11.02 -10.80
CA PRO A 276 -16.45 12.16 -11.69
C PRO A 276 -15.23 12.36 -12.60
N LEU A 277 -15.44 12.95 -13.78
CA LEU A 277 -14.37 13.33 -14.69
C LEU A 277 -13.76 14.68 -14.28
N GLU A 278 -12.43 14.80 -14.30
CA GLU A 278 -11.76 16.10 -14.09
C GLU A 278 -11.41 16.79 -15.43
N ALA A 279 -10.97 18.06 -15.36
CA ALA A 279 -10.67 18.89 -16.54
C ALA A 279 -9.61 18.29 -17.48
N LEU A 280 -8.78 17.37 -16.98
CA LEU A 280 -7.77 16.66 -17.76
C LEU A 280 -8.35 15.53 -18.63
N GLY A 281 -9.65 15.22 -18.51
CA GLY A 281 -10.29 14.11 -19.22
C GLY A 281 -9.94 12.73 -18.66
N ILE A 282 -9.56 12.66 -17.38
CA ILE A 282 -9.29 11.43 -16.65
C ILE A 282 -10.21 11.36 -15.42
N PRO A 283 -10.46 10.17 -14.85
CA PRO A 283 -11.29 10.08 -13.65
C PRO A 283 -10.59 10.75 -12.46
N ALA A 284 -11.33 11.56 -11.72
CA ALA A 284 -10.80 12.42 -10.66
C ALA A 284 -10.34 11.60 -9.44
N GLN A 285 -9.12 11.84 -8.94
CA GLN A 285 -8.67 11.22 -7.68
C GLN A 285 -8.89 12.10 -6.43
N TYR A 286 -9.35 13.35 -6.58
CA TYR A 286 -9.70 14.22 -5.45
C TYR A 286 -11.05 13.87 -4.83
N PHE A 287 -11.92 13.16 -5.55
CA PHE A 287 -13.16 12.58 -5.05
C PHE A 287 -13.48 11.34 -5.87
N PHE A 288 -13.72 10.21 -5.21
CA PHE A 288 -14.14 8.98 -5.87
C PHE A 288 -14.73 7.99 -4.86
N ALA A 289 -15.33 6.93 -5.37
CA ALA A 289 -15.82 5.84 -4.54
C ALA A 289 -15.54 4.48 -5.17
N ALA A 290 -15.30 3.46 -4.36
CA ALA A 290 -15.20 2.09 -4.84
C ALA A 290 -15.59 1.08 -3.76
N SER A 291 -16.03 -0.09 -4.20
CA SER A 291 -16.29 -1.20 -3.31
C SER A 291 -14.94 -1.74 -2.78
N PRO A 292 -14.94 -2.40 -1.60
CA PRO A 292 -13.74 -3.02 -1.07
C PRO A 292 -13.07 -3.94 -2.10
N ARG A 293 -11.73 -3.93 -2.06
CA ARG A 293 -10.84 -4.74 -2.90
C ARG A 293 -10.92 -4.45 -4.39
N HIS A 294 -11.44 -3.29 -4.80
CA HIS A 294 -11.51 -2.95 -6.22
C HIS A 294 -10.13 -2.94 -6.90
N PRO A 295 -9.92 -3.70 -8.00
CA PRO A 295 -8.59 -3.84 -8.62
C PRO A 295 -7.95 -2.51 -9.04
N VAL A 296 -8.77 -1.55 -9.49
CA VAL A 296 -8.29 -0.21 -9.86
C VAL A 296 -7.57 0.50 -8.71
N MET A 297 -8.02 0.30 -7.46
CA MET A 297 -7.37 0.89 -6.27
C MET A 297 -6.04 0.20 -5.98
N TYR A 298 -6.01 -1.13 -6.05
CA TYR A 298 -4.79 -1.91 -5.88
C TYR A 298 -3.71 -1.53 -6.91
N LEU A 299 -4.09 -1.47 -8.19
CA LEU A 299 -3.19 -1.14 -9.29
C LEU A 299 -2.67 0.30 -9.18
N SER A 300 -3.53 1.25 -8.78
CA SER A 300 -3.15 2.65 -8.54
C SER A 300 -2.16 2.76 -7.37
N ALA A 301 -2.44 2.10 -6.25
CA ALA A 301 -1.55 2.08 -5.08
C ALA A 301 -0.20 1.44 -5.42
N LYS A 302 -0.19 0.29 -6.12
CA LYS A 302 1.05 -0.37 -6.56
C LYS A 302 1.87 0.50 -7.49
N HIS A 303 1.23 1.15 -8.46
CA HIS A 303 1.93 2.05 -9.37
C HIS A 303 2.57 3.22 -8.60
N ALA A 304 1.82 3.85 -7.69
CA ALA A 304 2.32 4.94 -6.86
C ALA A 304 3.54 4.51 -6.01
N LEU A 305 3.45 3.35 -5.35
CA LEU A 305 4.55 2.80 -4.53
C LEU A 305 5.78 2.48 -5.36
N GLN A 306 5.62 1.83 -6.52
CA GLN A 306 6.75 1.54 -7.42
C GLN A 306 7.43 2.82 -7.91
N ARG A 307 6.65 3.83 -8.31
CA ARG A 307 7.20 5.10 -8.81
C ARG A 307 7.93 5.90 -7.75
N ILE A 308 7.59 5.74 -6.46
CA ILE A 308 8.34 6.34 -5.36
C ILE A 308 9.57 5.51 -5.00
N SER A 309 9.43 4.18 -4.91
CA SER A 309 10.46 3.28 -4.38
C SER A 309 11.81 3.39 -5.10
N PHE A 310 11.78 3.64 -6.41
CA PHE A 310 12.96 3.65 -7.27
C PHE A 310 13.42 5.06 -7.66
N ARG A 311 13.17 6.06 -6.81
CA ARG A 311 13.67 7.43 -7.05
C ARG A 311 14.97 7.70 -6.31
N ASP A 312 15.91 8.28 -7.05
CA ASP A 312 17.13 8.88 -6.51
C ASP A 312 16.84 10.02 -5.53
N ASN A 313 15.64 10.60 -5.57
CA ASN A 313 15.20 11.52 -4.54
C ASN A 313 13.70 11.40 -4.30
N ILE A 314 13.33 10.60 -3.29
CA ILE A 314 11.93 10.40 -2.87
C ILE A 314 11.28 11.72 -2.42
N SER A 315 12.07 12.65 -1.87
CA SER A 315 11.60 13.97 -1.43
C SER A 315 11.31 14.92 -2.60
N ALA A 316 12.00 14.77 -3.74
CA ALA A 316 11.74 15.50 -4.97
C ALA A 316 10.62 14.85 -5.78
N ASN A 317 9.42 14.78 -5.19
CA ASN A 317 8.26 14.18 -5.85
C ASN A 317 7.32 15.22 -6.45
N ASN A 318 7.02 15.07 -7.74
CA ASN A 318 5.82 15.68 -8.32
C ASN A 318 4.63 14.77 -7.97
N ALA A 319 4.01 15.02 -6.81
CA ALA A 319 2.91 14.19 -6.29
C ALA A 319 1.82 13.96 -7.36
N ALA A 320 1.40 15.01 -8.06
CA ALA A 320 0.36 14.89 -9.10
C ALA A 320 0.72 13.88 -10.21
N LYS A 321 1.98 13.83 -10.64
CA LYS A 321 2.42 12.85 -11.66
C LYS A 321 2.76 11.48 -11.09
N THR A 322 3.14 11.40 -9.82
CA THR A 322 3.79 10.21 -9.23
C THR A 322 2.83 9.36 -8.40
N THR A 323 1.99 10.01 -7.62
CA THR A 323 1.11 9.39 -6.63
C THR A 323 -0.35 9.78 -6.81
N GLY A 324 -0.63 10.98 -7.33
CA GLY A 324 -1.98 11.50 -7.52
C GLY A 324 -2.57 11.09 -8.88
N PRO A 325 -3.12 12.03 -9.68
CA PRO A 325 -3.86 11.68 -10.89
C PRO A 325 -3.08 10.82 -11.87
N GLY A 326 -1.76 11.02 -11.98
CA GLY A 326 -0.89 10.20 -12.84
C GLY A 326 -0.85 8.73 -12.43
N ALA A 327 -0.78 8.44 -11.13
CA ALA A 327 -0.76 7.05 -10.65
C ALA A 327 -2.12 6.38 -10.80
N PHE A 328 -3.20 7.12 -10.50
CA PHE A 328 -4.55 6.61 -10.75
C PHE A 328 -4.77 6.31 -12.23
N LYS A 329 -4.41 7.24 -13.12
CA LYS A 329 -4.51 7.04 -14.58
C LYS A 329 -3.79 5.76 -15.02
N ALA A 330 -2.57 5.54 -14.55
CA ALA A 330 -1.81 4.33 -14.86
C ALA A 330 -2.50 3.06 -14.31
N GLY A 331 -3.00 3.10 -13.07
CA GLY A 331 -3.77 2.00 -12.48
C GLY A 331 -5.06 1.69 -13.26
N PHE A 332 -5.74 2.72 -13.76
CA PHE A 332 -6.94 2.60 -14.58
C PHE A 332 -6.68 2.05 -15.99
N ILE A 333 -5.55 2.38 -16.59
CA ILE A 333 -5.10 1.76 -17.85
C ILE A 333 -4.86 0.26 -17.63
N LEU A 334 -4.04 -0.10 -16.64
CA LEU A 334 -3.74 -1.50 -16.31
C LEU A 334 -5.01 -2.29 -15.97
N PHE A 335 -5.96 -1.65 -15.29
CA PHE A 335 -7.25 -2.25 -14.97
C PHE A 335 -8.02 -2.67 -16.23
N GLN A 336 -8.06 -1.84 -17.26
CA GLN A 336 -8.74 -2.15 -18.52
C GLN A 336 -7.93 -3.14 -19.37
N GLU A 337 -6.61 -3.00 -19.41
CA GLU A 337 -5.73 -3.90 -20.17
C GLU A 337 -5.81 -5.35 -19.67
N LEU A 338 -5.94 -5.55 -18.36
CA LEU A 338 -6.17 -6.87 -17.77
C LEU A 338 -7.51 -7.51 -18.17
N ALA A 339 -8.45 -6.73 -18.70
CA ALA A 339 -9.68 -7.23 -19.34
C ALA A 339 -9.57 -7.32 -20.87
N GLY A 340 -8.38 -7.12 -21.44
CA GLY A 340 -8.16 -7.11 -22.88
C GLY A 340 -8.62 -5.83 -23.58
N VAL A 341 -8.85 -4.75 -22.84
CA VAL A 341 -9.29 -3.45 -23.38
C VAL A 341 -8.10 -2.50 -23.43
N SER A 342 -7.68 -2.09 -24.63
CA SER A 342 -6.65 -1.06 -24.81
C SER A 342 -7.16 0.29 -24.32
N SER A 343 -6.37 1.00 -23.52
CA SER A 343 -6.78 2.26 -22.90
C SER A 343 -5.65 3.28 -22.85
N THR A 344 -5.97 4.54 -23.12
CA THR A 344 -5.04 5.67 -22.91
C THR A 344 -5.23 6.33 -21.55
N GLY A 345 -6.22 5.88 -20.78
CA GLY A 345 -6.68 6.47 -19.52
C GLY A 345 -7.50 7.75 -19.68
N TYR A 346 -7.60 8.31 -20.89
CA TYR A 346 -8.53 9.38 -21.20
C TYR A 346 -9.90 8.81 -21.54
N VAL A 347 -10.94 9.36 -20.92
CA VAL A 347 -12.30 8.80 -20.98
C VAL A 347 -13.36 9.88 -21.03
N THR A 348 -14.56 9.46 -21.39
CA THR A 348 -15.79 10.25 -21.29
C THR A 348 -16.69 9.63 -20.21
N GLU A 349 -17.88 10.17 -20.02
CA GLU A 349 -18.91 9.49 -19.22
C GLU A 349 -19.20 8.09 -19.79
N GLY A 350 -19.35 7.11 -18.90
CA GLY A 350 -19.61 5.71 -19.27
C GLY A 350 -19.29 4.69 -18.18
N ILE A 351 -19.52 3.41 -18.49
CA ILE A 351 -19.12 2.28 -17.65
C ILE A 351 -17.97 1.54 -18.33
N TYR A 352 -16.86 1.40 -17.63
CA TYR A 352 -15.61 0.84 -18.12
C TYR A 352 -15.36 -0.50 -17.45
N PRO A 353 -15.50 -1.63 -18.18
CA PRO A 353 -15.14 -2.94 -17.64
C PRO A 353 -13.63 -3.05 -17.48
N GLY A 354 -13.18 -3.84 -16.51
CA GLY A 354 -11.76 -4.11 -16.32
C GLY A 354 -11.50 -5.40 -15.57
N ALA A 355 -10.32 -5.47 -14.97
CA ALA A 355 -9.76 -6.67 -14.37
C ALA A 355 -10.77 -7.43 -13.50
N TYR A 356 -10.82 -8.75 -13.69
CA TYR A 356 -11.63 -9.68 -12.90
C TYR A 356 -13.15 -9.42 -12.98
N GLY A 357 -13.64 -8.87 -14.09
CA GLY A 357 -15.08 -8.64 -14.32
C GLY A 357 -15.66 -7.50 -13.49
N ARG A 358 -14.79 -6.65 -12.92
CA ARG A 358 -15.13 -5.47 -12.12
C ARG A 358 -15.32 -4.27 -13.05
N SER A 359 -15.95 -3.19 -12.59
CA SER A 359 -16.25 -2.04 -13.45
C SER A 359 -16.05 -0.69 -12.77
N VAL A 360 -15.73 0.32 -13.57
CA VAL A 360 -15.64 1.72 -13.13
C VAL A 360 -16.67 2.52 -13.89
N ARG A 361 -17.61 3.17 -13.19
CA ARG A 361 -18.50 4.16 -13.77
C ARG A 361 -17.89 5.55 -13.65
N VAL A 362 -17.79 6.22 -14.78
CA VAL A 362 -17.33 7.60 -14.91
C VAL A 362 -18.53 8.49 -15.26
N VAL A 363 -18.64 9.65 -14.61
CA VAL A 363 -19.72 10.62 -14.86
C VAL A 363 -19.23 12.03 -15.15
N GLY A 364 -20.10 12.82 -15.78
CA GLY A 364 -19.83 14.21 -16.11
C GLY A 364 -18.86 14.37 -17.28
N SER A 365 -18.40 15.60 -17.49
CA SER A 365 -17.54 15.96 -18.61
C SER A 365 -16.35 16.81 -18.18
N LYS A 366 -15.28 16.80 -18.99
CA LYS A 366 -14.08 17.60 -18.72
C LYS A 366 -14.32 19.09 -18.94
N GLU A 367 -15.36 19.43 -19.71
CA GLU A 367 -15.85 20.79 -19.94
C GLU A 367 -16.57 21.35 -18.70
N LEU A 368 -17.18 20.48 -17.89
CA LEU A 368 -17.89 20.82 -16.65
C LEU A 368 -17.32 20.06 -15.43
N PRO A 369 -16.02 20.19 -15.12
CA PRO A 369 -15.33 19.37 -14.12
C PRO A 369 -15.76 19.67 -12.66
N ARG A 370 -16.60 20.69 -12.48
CA ARG A 370 -17.14 21.14 -11.19
C ARG A 370 -18.64 20.86 -11.05
N GLU A 371 -19.25 20.17 -12.01
CA GLU A 371 -20.70 19.92 -12.03
C GLU A 371 -21.14 19.24 -10.74
N TYR A 372 -20.51 18.12 -10.37
CA TYR A 372 -20.85 17.34 -9.18
C TYR A 372 -19.99 17.72 -7.96
N ILE A 373 -18.70 17.91 -8.14
CA ILE A 373 -17.77 18.15 -7.03
C ILE A 373 -17.02 19.45 -7.27
N LEU A 374 -17.15 20.37 -6.31
CA LEU A 374 -16.37 21.59 -6.31
C LEU A 374 -14.98 21.26 -5.77
N ARG A 375 -14.04 20.94 -6.67
CA ARG A 375 -12.62 20.92 -6.35
C ARG A 375 -12.21 22.31 -5.85
N GLU A 376 -11.44 22.43 -4.78
CA GLU A 376 -11.10 23.75 -4.23
C GLU A 376 -12.35 24.55 -3.81
N GLY A 377 -13.28 23.91 -3.11
CA GLY A 377 -14.55 24.49 -2.68
C GLY A 377 -14.45 25.41 -1.45
N ILE A 378 -13.29 25.48 -0.80
CA ILE A 378 -13.04 26.38 0.33
C ILE A 378 -13.02 27.83 -0.16
N LYS A 379 -13.96 28.64 0.35
CA LYS A 379 -14.03 30.08 0.07
C LYS A 379 -13.03 30.84 0.94
N GLY A 380 -12.45 31.92 0.40
CA GLY A 380 -11.54 32.81 1.12
C GLY A 380 -10.05 32.50 0.89
N ASP A 381 -9.19 32.88 1.84
CA ASP A 381 -7.74 32.67 1.75
C ASP A 381 -7.35 31.27 2.23
N LYS A 382 -7.56 30.29 1.36
CA LYS A 382 -7.23 28.88 1.59
C LYS A 382 -5.76 28.68 1.98
N LYS A 383 -4.83 29.49 1.43
CA LYS A 383 -3.41 29.35 1.73
C LYS A 383 -3.13 29.71 3.19
N GLN A 384 -3.74 30.79 3.68
CA GLN A 384 -3.68 31.15 5.10
C GLN A 384 -4.39 30.13 5.99
N ASP A 385 -5.53 29.58 5.56
CA ASP A 385 -6.20 28.52 6.31
C ASP A 385 -5.32 27.28 6.46
N TYR A 386 -4.64 26.85 5.39
CA TYR A 386 -3.68 25.76 5.48
C TYR A 386 -2.55 26.07 6.47
N VAL A 387 -2.00 27.29 6.46
CA VAL A 387 -0.96 27.70 7.43
C VAL A 387 -1.48 27.63 8.87
N LYS A 388 -2.69 28.13 9.14
CA LYS A 388 -3.32 28.08 10.47
C LYS A 388 -3.55 26.65 10.96
N MET A 389 -3.86 25.73 10.05
CA MET A 389 -4.00 24.29 10.36
C MET A 389 -2.64 23.56 10.40
N GLY A 390 -1.52 24.27 10.25
CA GLY A 390 -0.18 23.68 10.21
C GLY A 390 0.07 22.81 8.97
N MET A 391 -0.75 22.94 7.93
CA MET A 391 -0.67 22.22 6.66
C MET A 391 0.14 23.04 5.64
N THR A 392 0.66 22.35 4.63
CA THR A 392 1.33 22.99 3.49
C THR A 392 0.50 22.91 2.23
N HIS A 393 0.39 24.04 1.54
CA HIS A 393 -0.16 24.06 0.19
C HIS A 393 0.75 23.29 -0.78
N PHE A 394 0.16 22.51 -1.69
CA PHE A 394 0.91 21.63 -2.60
C PHE A 394 1.89 22.38 -3.52
N GLN A 395 1.59 23.64 -3.87
CA GLN A 395 2.46 24.48 -4.71
C GLN A 395 3.69 25.04 -3.97
N ASN A 396 3.71 25.00 -2.63
CA ASN A 396 4.83 25.46 -1.81
C ASN A 396 5.79 24.32 -1.43
N THR A 397 5.65 23.16 -2.06
CA THR A 397 6.47 21.97 -1.78
C THR A 397 7.96 22.20 -2.04
N GLN A 398 8.34 23.08 -2.97
CA GLN A 398 9.73 23.39 -3.27
C GLN A 398 10.49 24.08 -2.12
N GLY A 399 9.83 24.95 -1.34
CA GLY A 399 10.47 25.72 -0.26
C GLY A 399 10.74 24.88 0.99
N ARG A 400 9.76 24.05 1.39
CA ARG A 400 9.91 23.09 2.49
C ARG A 400 10.76 21.87 2.09
N TYR A 401 10.81 21.57 0.80
CA TYR A 401 11.78 20.62 0.22
C TYR A 401 13.21 21.06 0.49
N ASN A 402 13.54 22.35 0.35
CA ASN A 402 14.89 22.85 0.66
C ASN A 402 15.22 22.85 2.17
N GLU A 403 14.22 22.93 3.05
CA GLU A 403 14.41 22.80 4.51
C GLU A 403 14.51 21.33 4.97
N LEU A 404 13.79 20.41 4.31
CA LEU A 404 13.83 18.97 4.59
C LEU A 404 14.98 18.25 3.86
N SER A 405 15.46 18.80 2.74
CA SER A 405 16.54 18.22 1.91
C SER A 405 17.89 18.21 2.62
N ASN A 406 18.06 19.03 3.67
CA ASN A 406 19.25 18.97 4.51
C ASN A 406 19.30 17.72 5.41
N ASN A 407 18.21 16.94 5.54
CA ASN A 407 18.18 15.76 6.41
C ASN A 407 17.48 14.50 5.86
N ARG A 408 17.02 14.46 4.59
CA ARG A 408 16.57 13.20 3.95
C ARG A 408 16.96 13.11 2.47
N ASN A 409 18.26 12.95 2.25
CA ASN A 409 18.84 12.37 1.02
C ASN A 409 18.45 10.87 0.90
N VAL A 410 18.83 10.22 -0.20
CA VAL A 410 18.74 8.75 -0.37
C VAL A 410 19.30 8.02 0.84
N LEU A 411 20.43 8.52 1.38
CA LEU A 411 21.11 7.91 2.53
C LEU A 411 20.24 7.93 3.80
N GLY A 412 19.54 9.02 4.09
CA GLY A 412 18.64 9.14 5.24
C GLY A 412 17.42 8.23 5.10
N CYS A 413 16.87 8.10 3.89
CA CYS A 413 15.83 7.10 3.63
C CYS A 413 16.36 5.66 3.82
N LEU A 414 17.54 5.36 3.25
CA LEU A 414 18.16 4.03 3.39
C LEU A 414 18.50 3.73 4.86
N GLU A 415 18.93 4.72 5.63
CA GLU A 415 19.21 4.56 7.06
C GLU A 415 17.92 4.26 7.85
N VAL A 416 16.84 4.99 7.60
CA VAL A 416 15.53 4.71 8.21
C VAL A 416 15.06 3.29 7.86
N ARG A 417 15.13 2.90 6.58
CA ARG A 417 14.78 1.55 6.13
C ARG A 417 15.67 0.47 6.75
N TYR A 418 16.97 0.73 6.86
CA TYR A 418 17.90 -0.20 7.50
C TYR A 418 17.54 -0.39 8.98
N LYS A 419 17.33 0.71 9.73
CA LYS A 419 16.91 0.67 11.14
C LYS A 419 15.61 -0.10 11.32
N MET A 420 14.64 0.05 10.42
CA MET A 420 13.39 -0.73 10.42
C MET A 420 13.62 -2.25 10.35
N HIS A 421 14.72 -2.73 9.76
CA HIS A 421 15.04 -4.15 9.67
C HIS A 421 15.99 -4.67 10.76
N VAL A 422 16.86 -3.81 11.31
CA VAL A 422 17.89 -4.25 12.27
C VAL A 422 17.53 -3.98 13.72
N ASP A 423 16.72 -2.97 13.99
CA ASP A 423 16.29 -2.66 15.36
C ASP A 423 15.10 -3.55 15.71
N GLY A 424 15.38 -4.69 16.35
CA GLY A 424 14.35 -5.60 16.88
C GLY A 424 13.45 -5.01 17.97
N THR A 425 13.71 -3.77 18.39
CA THR A 425 12.93 -2.96 19.34
C THR A 425 12.06 -1.89 18.65
N ALA A 426 12.06 -1.85 17.32
CA ALA A 426 11.32 -0.87 16.55
C ALA A 426 9.80 -1.07 16.66
N ASP A 427 9.17 -0.36 17.59
CA ASP A 427 7.77 0.03 17.40
C ASP A 427 7.75 0.99 16.19
N TRP A 428 7.00 0.61 15.14
CA TRP A 428 6.88 1.40 13.92
C TRP A 428 6.41 2.84 14.19
N VAL A 429 5.73 3.07 15.31
CA VAL A 429 5.30 4.40 15.78
C VAL A 429 6.49 5.29 16.17
N ASN A 430 7.59 4.71 16.67
CA ASN A 430 8.75 5.46 17.17
C ASN A 430 9.81 5.77 16.09
N ILE A 431 9.68 5.19 14.89
CA ILE A 431 10.64 5.37 13.78
C ILE A 431 10.33 6.62 12.92
N ILE A 432 9.09 7.12 12.94
CA ILE A 432 8.57 8.17 12.05
C ILE A 432 8.52 9.49 12.79
#